data_AF-R6Z4C3-F1
#
_entry.id   AF-R6Z4C3-F1
#
_cell.length_a   1.000
_cell.length_b   1.000
_cell.length_c   1.000
_cell.angle_alpha   90.00
_cell.angle_beta   90.00
_cell.angle_gamma   90.00
#
_symmetry.space_group_name_H-M   'P 1'
#
loop_
_entity.id
_entity.type
_entity.pdbx_description
1 polymer ?
#
loop_
_entity_poly.entity_id
_entity_poly.type
_entity_poly.pdbx_seq_one_letter_code
_entity_poly.pdbx_strand_id
1 'polypeptide(L)'
;MKRHRLLCRVLAASAAALLLTGCGDSKKAREARMTGIEQMNQENYEDAIASFDKALDEADGIVGPFELDVLKYRAEAEYLTEDYRAAAHTYDILADVDGGKREYLYYGAASHALAGELDKAVEAYEKAQKGAPGEKKQDQKAEKPADGKKENQKQEDQKAADATQQETASGQAALDPDQKSIHEAALSPEEEAGRSLALSAIGKAYEDQGQYEEAMSFYEGAASSGLTADLCNRMGLCMMAAEQYDEALSYFEKGMTLQDEVKMPDLKYNEAAAYEYKGNFEKALELLNAYVSAYGSTPEIEREILFLESR
;
A
#
# COMPACT_ATOMS: atom_id res chain seq x y z
N MET A 1 -4.47 7.19 13.92
CA MET A 1 -5.11 5.98 14.46
C MET A 1 -6.58 5.85 14.09
N LYS A 2 -7.49 6.80 14.35
CA LYS A 2 -8.93 6.61 14.03
C LYS A 2 -9.32 6.61 12.53
N ARG A 3 -8.53 7.20 11.63
CA ARG A 3 -8.86 7.30 10.19
C ARG A 3 -8.16 6.27 9.28
N HIS A 4 -6.97 5.78 9.65
CA HIS A 4 -6.47 4.49 9.11
C HIS A 4 -7.47 3.35 9.41
N ARG A 5 -8.15 3.42 10.56
CA ARG A 5 -9.27 2.52 10.90
C ARG A 5 -10.52 2.70 10.04
N LEU A 6 -10.66 3.79 9.27
CA LEU A 6 -11.79 3.97 8.34
C LEU A 6 -11.51 3.35 6.96
N LEU A 7 -10.26 3.31 6.51
CA LEU A 7 -9.91 2.60 5.27
C LEU A 7 -10.07 1.07 5.44
N CYS A 8 -9.77 0.53 6.63
CA CYS A 8 -10.10 -0.86 6.99
C CYS A 8 -11.60 -1.12 7.17
N ARG A 9 -12.47 -0.09 7.25
CA ARG A 9 -13.92 -0.27 7.44
C ARG A 9 -14.70 -0.58 6.17
N VAL A 10 -14.06 -0.60 5.00
CA VAL A 10 -14.75 -0.99 3.76
C VAL A 10 -14.96 -2.52 3.65
N LEU A 11 -14.28 -3.33 4.46
CA LEU A 11 -14.35 -4.81 4.36
C LEU A 11 -15.40 -5.50 5.24
N ALA A 12 -16.23 -4.74 5.96
CA ALA A 12 -17.22 -5.32 6.88
C ALA A 12 -18.67 -5.23 6.36
N ALA A 13 -18.97 -5.68 5.13
CA ALA A 13 -20.37 -5.79 4.69
C ALA A 13 -20.61 -6.75 3.51
N SER A 14 -20.33 -8.04 3.68
CA SER A 14 -21.08 -9.07 2.93
C SER A 14 -21.12 -10.41 3.68
N ALA A 15 -21.84 -10.43 4.81
CA ALA A 15 -22.27 -11.67 5.44
C ALA A 15 -23.40 -12.31 4.62
N ALA A 16 -23.05 -13.04 3.56
CA ALA A 16 -23.98 -13.92 2.88
C ALA A 16 -23.98 -15.29 3.60
N ALA A 17 -25.01 -15.51 4.41
CA ALA A 17 -25.28 -16.80 5.04
C ALA A 17 -25.60 -17.86 3.99
N LEU A 18 -24.63 -18.73 3.68
CA LEU A 18 -24.85 -19.97 2.94
C LEU A 18 -24.61 -21.15 3.89
N LEU A 19 -25.72 -21.65 4.44
CA LEU A 19 -25.77 -22.94 5.12
C LEU A 19 -25.62 -24.04 4.07
N LEU A 20 -24.43 -24.63 3.95
CA LEU A 20 -24.21 -25.85 3.18
C LEU A 20 -23.87 -27.01 4.12
N THR A 21 -24.84 -27.92 4.23
CA THR A 21 -24.62 -29.33 4.52
C THR A 21 -23.87 -29.92 3.34
N GLY A 22 -22.55 -29.88 3.39
CA GLY A 22 -21.65 -30.61 2.50
C GLY A 22 -20.56 -31.25 3.36
N CYS A 23 -20.16 -32.47 3.02
CA CYS A 23 -18.95 -33.06 3.58
C CYS A 23 -17.78 -32.12 3.28
N GLY A 24 -17.12 -31.60 4.31
CA GLY A 24 -16.05 -30.62 4.20
C GLY A 24 -15.88 -29.90 5.53
N ASP A 25 -14.71 -29.98 6.12
CA ASP A 25 -14.28 -29.30 7.36
C ASP A 25 -15.01 -29.69 8.66
N SER A 26 -14.22 -29.85 9.73
CA SER A 26 -14.76 -30.25 11.03
C SER A 26 -15.66 -29.15 11.62
N LYS A 27 -16.69 -29.55 12.36
CA LYS A 27 -17.57 -28.60 13.09
C LYS A 27 -16.74 -27.65 13.97
N LYS A 28 -15.68 -28.17 14.60
CA LYS A 28 -14.78 -27.39 15.45
C LYS A 28 -13.98 -26.36 14.67
N ALA A 29 -13.48 -26.70 13.48
CA ALA A 29 -12.78 -25.76 12.62
C ALA A 29 -13.67 -24.56 12.27
N ARG A 30 -14.92 -24.83 11.88
CA ARG A 30 -15.91 -23.78 11.57
C ARG A 30 -16.24 -22.90 12.79
N GLU A 31 -16.39 -23.49 13.97
CA GLU A 31 -16.62 -22.75 15.22
C GLU A 31 -15.43 -21.87 15.62
N ALA A 32 -14.20 -22.37 15.45
CA ALA A 32 -12.98 -21.61 15.71
C ALA A 32 -12.85 -20.42 14.73
N ARG A 33 -13.07 -20.64 13.43
CA ARG A 33 -13.10 -19.57 12.42
C ARG A 33 -14.11 -18.48 12.78
N MET A 34 -15.34 -18.84 13.15
CA MET A 34 -16.37 -17.86 13.54
C MET A 34 -15.98 -17.07 14.79
N THR A 35 -15.30 -17.72 15.73
CA THR A 35 -14.77 -17.07 16.94
C THR A 35 -13.69 -16.05 16.58
N GLY A 36 -12.77 -16.41 15.67
CA GLY A 36 -11.75 -15.49 15.15
C GLY A 36 -12.34 -14.26 14.47
N ILE A 37 -13.38 -14.42 13.64
CA ILE A 37 -14.06 -13.30 12.99
C ILE A 37 -14.75 -12.38 14.01
N GLU A 38 -15.36 -12.95 15.06
CA GLU A 38 -15.95 -12.15 16.14
C GLU A 38 -14.88 -11.36 16.90
N GLN A 39 -13.71 -11.97 17.14
CA GLN A 39 -12.57 -11.29 17.76
C GLN A 39 -12.00 -10.17 16.88
N MET A 40 -11.94 -10.36 15.56
CA MET A 40 -11.59 -9.29 14.61
C MET A 40 -12.53 -8.09 14.74
N ASN A 41 -13.85 -8.33 14.82
CA ASN A 41 -14.85 -7.26 14.99
C ASN A 41 -14.71 -6.52 16.33
N GLN A 42 -14.12 -7.17 17.34
CA GLN A 42 -13.85 -6.60 18.65
C GLN A 42 -12.47 -5.93 18.73
N GLU A 43 -11.71 -5.86 17.63
CA GLU A 43 -10.32 -5.39 17.57
C GLU A 43 -9.35 -6.24 18.44
N ASN A 44 -9.72 -7.49 18.77
CA ASN A 44 -8.91 -8.43 19.55
C ASN A 44 -8.06 -9.32 18.62
N TYR A 45 -7.10 -8.72 17.91
CA TYR A 45 -6.40 -9.37 16.81
C TYR A 45 -5.52 -10.56 17.22
N GLU A 46 -4.81 -10.47 18.36
CA GLU A 46 -3.97 -11.57 18.87
C GLU A 46 -4.81 -12.82 19.17
N ASP A 47 -5.96 -12.64 19.82
CA ASP A 47 -6.88 -13.74 20.11
C ASP A 47 -7.52 -14.29 18.82
N ALA A 48 -7.81 -13.42 17.84
CA ALA A 48 -8.31 -13.82 16.54
C ALA A 48 -7.32 -14.74 15.81
N ILE A 49 -6.03 -14.39 15.80
CA ILE A 49 -4.96 -15.21 15.23
C ILE A 49 -4.96 -16.60 15.87
N ALA A 50 -5.01 -16.68 17.21
CA ALA A 50 -5.06 -17.97 17.91
C ALA A 50 -6.31 -18.81 17.54
N SER A 51 -7.45 -18.17 17.31
CA SER A 51 -8.66 -18.85 16.84
C SER A 51 -8.55 -19.33 15.39
N PHE A 52 -7.88 -18.58 14.52
CA PHE A 52 -7.62 -19.00 13.15
C PHE A 52 -6.61 -20.14 13.06
N ASP A 53 -5.54 -20.10 13.87
CA ASP A 53 -4.60 -21.22 14.01
C ASP A 53 -5.34 -22.50 14.42
N LYS A 54 -6.21 -22.41 15.43
CA LYS A 54 -7.06 -23.52 15.86
C LYS A 54 -8.01 -24.00 14.75
N ALA A 55 -8.52 -23.09 13.91
CA ALA A 55 -9.38 -23.46 12.80
C ALA A 55 -8.62 -24.26 11.73
N LEU A 56 -7.38 -23.89 11.44
CA LEU A 56 -6.48 -24.62 10.54
C LEU A 56 -6.05 -25.96 11.13
N ASP A 57 -5.76 -26.03 12.43
CA ASP A 57 -5.39 -27.27 13.13
C ASP A 57 -6.52 -28.33 13.15
N GLU A 58 -7.78 -27.90 13.24
CA GLU A 58 -8.94 -28.78 13.24
C GLU A 58 -9.49 -29.03 11.82
N ALA A 59 -8.89 -28.44 10.79
CA ALA A 59 -9.22 -28.69 9.39
C ALA A 59 -8.69 -30.05 8.91
N ASP A 60 -9.07 -30.48 7.70
CA ASP A 60 -8.67 -31.79 7.17
C ASP A 60 -7.24 -31.81 6.58
N GLY A 61 -6.55 -30.66 6.62
CA GLY A 61 -5.17 -30.47 6.18
C GLY A 61 -5.01 -30.30 4.67
N ILE A 62 -6.11 -30.26 3.90
CA ILE A 62 -6.09 -29.99 2.46
C ILE A 62 -6.29 -28.50 2.25
N VAL A 63 -5.44 -27.85 1.44
CA VAL A 63 -5.64 -26.44 1.09
C VAL A 63 -6.84 -26.32 0.15
N GLY A 64 -7.98 -25.92 0.69
CA GLY A 64 -9.24 -25.69 -0.03
C GLY A 64 -9.87 -24.34 0.28
N PRO A 65 -11.11 -24.11 -0.17
CA PRO A 65 -11.80 -22.82 0.02
C PRO A 65 -11.92 -22.39 1.49
N PHE A 66 -12.00 -23.33 2.42
CA PHE A 66 -12.09 -23.03 3.85
C PHE A 66 -10.76 -22.53 4.41
N GLU A 67 -9.66 -23.22 4.12
CA GLU A 67 -8.31 -22.85 4.57
C GLU A 67 -7.88 -21.50 3.97
N LEU A 68 -8.16 -21.28 2.68
CA LEU A 68 -7.88 -20.00 2.01
C LEU A 68 -8.62 -18.84 2.69
N ASP A 69 -9.88 -19.04 3.05
CA ASP A 69 -10.66 -18.04 3.74
C ASP A 69 -10.12 -17.77 5.17
N VAL A 70 -9.79 -18.82 5.92
CA VAL A 70 -9.17 -18.66 7.25
C VAL A 70 -7.82 -17.95 7.15
N LEU A 71 -6.98 -18.28 6.17
CA LEU A 71 -5.70 -17.64 5.94
C LEU A 71 -5.83 -16.16 5.58
N LYS A 72 -6.85 -15.76 4.80
CA LYS A 72 -7.14 -14.35 4.52
C LYS A 72 -7.40 -13.57 5.81
N TYR A 73 -8.29 -14.07 6.66
CA TYR A 73 -8.59 -13.42 7.95
C TYR A 73 -7.38 -13.40 8.89
N ARG A 74 -6.59 -14.47 8.89
CA ARG A 74 -5.36 -14.56 9.68
C ARG A 74 -4.33 -13.53 9.22
N ALA A 75 -4.08 -13.41 7.91
CA ALA A 75 -3.16 -12.42 7.34
C ALA A 75 -3.59 -10.98 7.68
N GLU A 76 -4.90 -10.69 7.63
CA GLU A 76 -5.43 -9.40 8.03
C GLU A 76 -5.22 -9.14 9.53
N ALA A 77 -5.48 -10.13 10.38
CA ALA A 77 -5.26 -10.02 11.83
C ALA A 77 -3.77 -9.77 12.15
N GLU A 78 -2.86 -10.47 11.49
CA GLU A 78 -1.41 -10.29 11.59
C GLU A 78 -0.99 -8.88 11.17
N TYR A 79 -1.56 -8.37 10.07
CA TYR A 79 -1.30 -7.01 9.60
C TYR A 79 -1.79 -5.97 10.61
N LEU A 80 -3.00 -6.16 11.17
CA LEU A 80 -3.61 -5.22 12.12
C LEU A 80 -2.95 -5.24 13.50
N THR A 81 -2.30 -6.34 13.88
CA THR A 81 -1.44 -6.41 15.07
C THR A 81 0.00 -5.95 14.81
N GLU A 82 0.28 -5.44 13.60
CA GLU A 82 1.59 -4.96 13.14
C GLU A 82 2.69 -6.04 13.09
N ASP A 83 2.33 -7.32 13.11
CA ASP A 83 3.25 -8.42 12.79
C ASP A 83 3.37 -8.58 11.27
N TYR A 84 3.98 -7.57 10.65
CA TYR A 84 4.07 -7.47 9.19
C TYR A 84 4.88 -8.60 8.55
N ARG A 85 5.81 -9.22 9.29
CA ARG A 85 6.54 -10.39 8.78
C ARG A 85 5.64 -11.62 8.71
N ALA A 86 4.82 -11.85 9.74
CA ALA A 86 3.85 -12.95 9.72
C ALA A 86 2.78 -12.73 8.64
N ALA A 87 2.25 -11.49 8.55
CA ALA A 87 1.28 -11.13 7.52
C ALA A 87 1.85 -11.35 6.10
N ALA A 88 3.07 -10.88 5.83
CA ALA A 88 3.73 -11.06 4.54
C ALA A 88 3.86 -12.55 4.19
N HIS A 89 4.33 -13.37 5.13
CA HIS A 89 4.43 -14.82 4.95
C HIS A 89 3.08 -15.47 4.64
N THR A 90 2.01 -15.07 5.33
CA THR A 90 0.65 -15.62 5.07
C THR A 90 0.13 -15.19 3.69
N TYR A 91 0.36 -13.94 3.27
CA TYR A 91 0.01 -13.47 1.93
C TYR A 91 0.82 -14.17 0.83
N ASP A 92 2.10 -14.46 1.06
CA ASP A 92 2.93 -15.24 0.14
C ASP A 92 2.35 -16.65 -0.05
N ILE A 93 1.97 -17.32 1.05
CA ILE A 93 1.29 -18.62 0.98
C ILE A 93 0.03 -18.50 0.13
N LEU A 94 -0.86 -17.54 0.42
CA LEU A 94 -2.09 -17.32 -0.34
C LEU A 94 -1.81 -17.10 -1.84
N ALA A 95 -0.81 -16.29 -2.17
CA ALA A 95 -0.40 -16.05 -3.55
C ALA A 95 0.09 -17.33 -4.24
N ASP A 96 0.84 -18.19 -3.54
CA ASP A 96 1.37 -19.42 -4.11
C ASP A 96 0.31 -20.50 -4.32
N VAL A 97 -0.66 -20.62 -3.40
CA VAL A 97 -1.65 -21.71 -3.44
C VAL A 97 -2.95 -21.34 -4.17
N ASP A 98 -3.29 -20.05 -4.28
CA ASP A 98 -4.55 -19.57 -4.89
C ASP A 98 -4.29 -18.64 -6.09
N GLY A 99 -3.31 -19.03 -6.90
CA GLY A 99 -3.14 -18.54 -8.28
C GLY A 99 -2.59 -17.13 -8.42
N GLY A 100 -1.88 -16.61 -7.42
CA GLY A 100 -1.20 -15.32 -7.49
C GLY A 100 -2.13 -14.14 -7.70
N LYS A 101 -3.31 -14.15 -7.06
CA LYS A 101 -4.27 -13.03 -7.14
C LYS A 101 -3.61 -11.73 -6.74
N ARG A 102 -3.96 -10.65 -7.45
CA ARG A 102 -3.36 -9.32 -7.24
C ARG A 102 -3.60 -8.79 -5.84
N GLU A 103 -4.79 -9.06 -5.27
CA GLU A 103 -5.13 -8.79 -3.88
C GLU A 103 -4.00 -9.26 -2.93
N TYR A 104 -3.67 -10.56 -2.94
CA TYR A 104 -2.63 -11.12 -2.06
C TYR A 104 -1.26 -10.50 -2.31
N LEU A 105 -0.92 -10.29 -3.58
CA LEU A 105 0.37 -9.73 -3.95
C LEU A 105 0.52 -8.26 -3.49
N TYR A 106 -0.55 -7.47 -3.57
CA TYR A 106 -0.53 -6.10 -3.08
C TYR A 106 -0.47 -6.03 -1.55
N TYR A 107 -1.29 -6.81 -0.83
CA TYR A 107 -1.24 -6.82 0.63
C TYR A 107 0.06 -7.45 1.17
N GLY A 108 0.61 -8.44 0.47
CA GLY A 108 1.94 -9.00 0.73
C GLY A 108 3.04 -7.97 0.49
N ALA A 109 2.98 -7.21 -0.61
CA ALA A 109 3.92 -6.12 -0.88
C ALA A 109 3.89 -5.06 0.21
N ALA A 110 2.69 -4.63 0.64
CA ALA A 110 2.54 -3.69 1.76
C ALA A 110 3.17 -4.24 3.05
N SER A 111 2.91 -5.52 3.35
CA SER A 111 3.43 -6.19 4.56
C SER A 111 4.96 -6.29 4.52
N HIS A 112 5.56 -6.70 3.39
CA HIS A 112 7.02 -6.71 3.23
C HIS A 112 7.63 -5.33 3.42
N ALA A 113 7.05 -4.29 2.83
CA ALA A 113 7.57 -2.93 2.96
C ALA A 113 7.55 -2.46 4.42
N LEU A 114 6.45 -2.69 5.14
CA LEU A 114 6.34 -2.34 6.56
C LEU A 114 7.22 -3.21 7.47
N ALA A 115 7.55 -4.43 7.04
CA ALA A 115 8.54 -5.29 7.70
C ALA A 115 10.01 -4.88 7.44
N GLY A 116 10.24 -3.86 6.60
CA GLY A 116 11.57 -3.40 6.18
C GLY A 116 12.21 -4.26 5.08
N GLU A 117 11.43 -5.07 4.39
CA GLU A 117 11.87 -5.96 3.32
C GLU A 117 11.58 -5.35 1.94
N LEU A 118 12.18 -4.19 1.65
CA LEU A 118 11.86 -3.38 0.47
C LEU A 118 11.98 -4.15 -0.86
N ASP A 119 13.06 -4.94 -1.04
CA ASP A 119 13.28 -5.70 -2.28
C ASP A 119 12.12 -6.67 -2.56
N LYS A 120 11.66 -7.39 -1.53
CA LYS A 120 10.52 -8.31 -1.65
C LYS A 120 9.21 -7.58 -1.90
N ALA A 121 9.05 -6.40 -1.27
CA ALA A 121 7.87 -5.58 -1.47
C ALA A 121 7.73 -5.13 -2.93
N VAL A 122 8.84 -4.66 -3.52
CA VAL A 122 8.88 -4.25 -4.93
C VAL A 122 8.65 -5.45 -5.85
N GLU A 123 9.27 -6.61 -5.57
CA GLU A 123 9.07 -7.84 -6.34
C GLU A 123 7.59 -8.28 -6.35
N ALA A 124 6.95 -8.33 -5.17
CA ALA A 124 5.54 -8.69 -5.03
C ALA A 124 4.62 -7.69 -5.76
N TYR A 125 4.91 -6.40 -5.64
CA TYR A 125 4.17 -5.34 -6.32
C TYR A 125 4.27 -5.44 -7.85
N GLU A 126 5.47 -5.67 -8.39
CA GLU A 126 5.66 -5.89 -9.82
C GLU A 126 4.94 -7.16 -10.32
N LYS A 127 4.95 -8.23 -9.52
CA LYS A 127 4.22 -9.47 -9.83
C LYS A 127 2.72 -9.19 -9.92
N ALA A 128 2.18 -8.35 -9.04
CA ALA A 128 0.78 -7.92 -9.09
C ALA A 128 0.45 -7.14 -10.36
N GLN A 129 1.34 -6.23 -10.79
CA GLN A 129 1.17 -5.44 -12.01
C GLN A 129 1.25 -6.28 -13.30
N LYS A 130 2.13 -7.28 -13.34
CA LYS A 130 2.26 -8.20 -14.50
C LYS A 130 1.02 -9.10 -14.68
N GLY A 131 0.22 -9.27 -13.63
CA GLY A 131 -0.94 -10.16 -13.59
C GLY A 131 -0.54 -11.63 -13.49
N ALA A 132 -1.44 -12.48 -12.95
CA ALA A 132 -1.16 -13.89 -12.81
C ALA A 132 -0.97 -14.57 -14.19
N PRO A 133 0.02 -15.48 -14.35
CA PRO A 133 0.17 -16.29 -15.57
C PRO A 133 -1.03 -17.23 -15.71
N GLY A 134 -2.13 -16.74 -16.28
CA GLY A 134 -3.41 -17.45 -16.34
C GLY A 134 -4.62 -16.57 -16.56
N GLU A 135 -4.54 -15.26 -16.26
CA GLU A 135 -5.52 -14.27 -16.71
C GLU A 135 -5.35 -14.06 -18.21
N LYS A 136 -5.92 -14.98 -19.00
CA LYS A 136 -6.00 -14.84 -20.45
C LYS A 136 -6.60 -13.47 -20.73
N LYS A 137 -5.85 -12.64 -21.47
CA LYS A 137 -6.39 -11.52 -22.23
C LYS A 137 -7.67 -12.01 -22.88
N GLN A 138 -8.81 -11.52 -22.42
CA GLN A 138 -10.06 -11.74 -23.11
C GLN A 138 -9.89 -10.97 -24.41
N ASP A 139 -9.43 -11.66 -25.45
CA ASP A 139 -9.25 -11.11 -26.78
C ASP A 139 -10.60 -10.53 -27.22
N GLN A 140 -10.78 -9.23 -27.01
CA GLN A 140 -11.86 -8.50 -27.63
C GLN A 140 -11.55 -8.50 -29.12
N LYS A 141 -12.21 -9.45 -29.78
CA LYS A 141 -12.41 -9.57 -31.21
C LYS A 141 -12.61 -8.17 -31.77
N ALA A 142 -11.55 -7.61 -32.36
CA ALA A 142 -11.60 -6.35 -33.06
C ALA A 142 -12.74 -6.42 -34.10
N GLU A 143 -13.79 -5.64 -33.87
CA GLU A 143 -14.72 -5.29 -34.93
C GLU A 143 -13.91 -4.56 -36.00
N LYS A 144 -13.79 -5.21 -37.16
CA LYS A 144 -13.21 -4.60 -38.34
C LYS A 144 -14.02 -3.36 -38.71
N PRO A 145 -13.39 -2.20 -38.93
CA PRO A 145 -13.98 -1.18 -39.78
C PRO A 145 -14.02 -1.72 -41.21
N ALA A 146 -15.20 -1.64 -41.81
CA ALA A 146 -15.38 -1.87 -43.23
C ALA A 146 -14.68 -0.77 -44.05
N ASP A 147 -14.28 -1.16 -45.27
CA ASP A 147 -13.80 -0.36 -46.39
C ASP A 147 -12.34 0.15 -46.40
N GLY A 148 -11.47 -0.70 -46.96
CA GLY A 148 -11.08 -0.50 -48.36
C GLY A 148 -9.86 0.38 -48.65
N LYS A 149 -8.67 -0.23 -48.75
CA LYS A 149 -7.91 -0.35 -50.02
C LYS A 149 -6.63 -1.17 -49.81
N LYS A 150 -6.39 -2.06 -50.76
CA LYS A 150 -5.20 -2.89 -50.91
C LYS A 150 -4.01 -2.01 -51.27
N GLU A 151 -2.84 -2.32 -50.73
CA GLU A 151 -1.65 -2.54 -51.56
C GLU A 151 -0.58 -3.37 -50.82
N ASN A 152 0.10 -4.17 -51.63
CA ASN A 152 1.05 -5.23 -51.30
C ASN A 152 2.43 -4.62 -51.02
N GLN A 153 3.20 -5.17 -50.06
CA GLN A 153 4.58 -5.62 -50.33
C GLN A 153 5.19 -6.43 -49.17
N LYS A 154 5.88 -7.50 -49.57
CA LYS A 154 6.72 -8.41 -48.78
C LYS A 154 8.11 -7.79 -48.57
N GLN A 155 8.74 -8.10 -47.42
CA GLN A 155 10.14 -8.55 -47.24
C GLN A 155 10.36 -8.70 -45.72
N GLU A 156 10.55 -9.90 -45.16
CA GLU A 156 11.81 -10.67 -45.09
C GLU A 156 13.03 -9.78 -44.77
N ASP A 157 13.51 -9.81 -43.52
CA ASP A 157 14.80 -10.47 -43.25
C ASP A 157 15.14 -10.57 -41.76
N GLN A 158 15.80 -11.70 -41.46
CA GLN A 158 16.38 -12.11 -40.19
C GLN A 158 17.60 -11.24 -39.81
N LYS A 159 17.84 -11.08 -38.50
CA LYS A 159 19.15 -11.48 -37.94
C LYS A 159 19.15 -11.57 -36.41
N ALA A 160 19.61 -12.73 -35.94
CA ALA A 160 20.08 -12.97 -34.61
C ALA A 160 21.40 -12.23 -34.34
N ALA A 161 21.61 -11.82 -33.09
CA ALA A 161 22.93 -11.76 -32.49
C ALA A 161 22.80 -11.97 -30.97
N ASP A 162 23.37 -13.09 -30.57
CA ASP A 162 23.70 -13.53 -29.22
C ASP A 162 24.84 -12.66 -28.67
N ALA A 163 24.71 -12.16 -27.45
CA ALA A 163 25.82 -11.65 -26.66
C ALA A 163 25.45 -11.72 -25.17
N THR A 164 25.97 -12.76 -24.52
CA THR A 164 26.09 -12.86 -23.07
C THR A 164 26.97 -11.72 -22.55
N GLN A 165 26.43 -10.87 -21.67
CA GLN A 165 27.24 -10.18 -20.65
C GLN A 165 26.53 -10.18 -19.30
N GLN A 166 27.34 -10.55 -18.32
CA GLN A 166 27.16 -10.47 -16.88
C GLN A 166 26.94 -9.00 -16.50
N GLU A 167 25.79 -8.67 -15.93
CA GLU A 167 25.59 -7.40 -15.22
C GLU A 167 25.10 -7.66 -13.80
N THR A 168 25.88 -7.11 -12.88
CA THR A 168 25.60 -6.93 -11.47
C THR A 168 24.30 -6.14 -11.31
N ALA A 169 23.26 -6.78 -10.78
CA ALA A 169 21.99 -6.13 -10.48
C ALA A 169 22.13 -5.30 -9.18
N SER A 170 22.53 -4.05 -9.35
CA SER A 170 22.28 -2.97 -8.39
C SER A 170 21.33 -1.97 -9.06
N GLY A 171 20.14 -1.83 -8.50
CA GLY A 171 19.31 -0.62 -8.62
C GLY A 171 18.75 -0.30 -10.00
N GLN A 172 17.48 -0.64 -10.23
CA GLN A 172 16.57 0.14 -11.06
C GLN A 172 15.13 -0.33 -10.80
N ALA A 173 14.51 0.23 -9.76
CA ALA A 173 13.07 0.23 -9.57
C ALA A 173 12.59 1.69 -9.44
N ALA A 174 12.93 2.50 -10.44
CA ALA A 174 12.21 3.73 -10.71
C ALA A 174 11.07 3.38 -11.67
N LEU A 175 9.83 3.68 -11.28
CA LEU A 175 8.68 3.52 -12.16
C LEU A 175 8.91 4.37 -13.41
N ASP A 176 8.99 3.73 -14.57
CA ASP A 176 9.18 4.39 -15.86
C ASP A 176 7.99 5.36 -16.12
N PRO A 177 8.21 6.69 -16.15
CA PRO A 177 7.13 7.67 -16.25
C PRO A 177 6.35 7.61 -17.58
N ASP A 178 6.89 6.90 -18.59
CA ASP A 178 6.25 6.73 -19.90
C ASP A 178 5.36 5.47 -20.02
N GLN A 179 5.15 4.70 -18.94
CA GLN A 179 4.23 3.56 -18.93
C GLN A 179 2.73 3.95 -18.82
N LYS A 180 2.36 5.08 -19.42
CA LYS A 180 0.97 5.48 -19.60
C LYS A 180 0.32 4.55 -20.63
N SER A 181 -0.58 3.69 -20.16
CA SER A 181 -1.48 2.85 -20.96
C SER A 181 -0.88 1.54 -21.48
N ILE A 182 -0.59 0.60 -20.56
CA ILE A 182 -1.17 -0.73 -20.75
C ILE A 182 -2.58 -0.67 -20.15
N HIS A 183 -3.58 -1.10 -20.89
CA HIS A 183 -4.94 -1.23 -20.38
C HIS A 183 -4.94 -2.20 -19.19
N GLU A 184 -4.71 -1.68 -17.98
CA GLU A 184 -4.99 -2.40 -16.73
C GLU A 184 -6.46 -2.79 -16.80
N ALA A 185 -6.75 -4.09 -16.77
CA ALA A 185 -8.09 -4.54 -16.45
C ALA A 185 -8.53 -3.80 -15.19
N ALA A 186 -9.71 -3.18 -15.21
CA ALA A 186 -10.20 -2.40 -14.08
C ALA A 186 -10.11 -3.25 -12.81
N LEU A 187 -9.31 -2.81 -11.84
CA LEU A 187 -9.11 -3.49 -10.58
C LEU A 187 -10.44 -3.54 -9.83
N SER A 188 -10.65 -4.62 -9.06
CA SER A 188 -11.73 -4.63 -8.07
C SER A 188 -11.45 -3.55 -7.01
N PRO A 189 -12.47 -3.06 -6.28
CA PRO A 189 -12.26 -2.11 -5.18
C PRO A 189 -11.25 -2.60 -4.13
N GLU A 190 -11.19 -3.91 -3.90
CA GLU A 190 -10.25 -4.53 -2.96
C GLU A 190 -8.82 -4.57 -3.50
N GLU A 191 -8.66 -4.86 -4.80
CA GLU A 191 -7.35 -4.78 -5.46
C GLU A 191 -6.85 -3.33 -5.56
N GLU A 192 -7.73 -2.36 -5.76
CA GLU A 192 -7.38 -0.95 -5.78
C GLU A 192 -6.97 -0.45 -4.39
N ALA A 193 -7.69 -0.87 -3.34
CA ALA A 193 -7.31 -0.60 -1.96
C ALA A 193 -5.95 -1.22 -1.60
N GLY A 194 -5.74 -2.49 -1.95
CA GLY A 194 -4.46 -3.17 -1.79
C GLY A 194 -3.33 -2.46 -2.53
N ARG A 195 -3.56 -2.07 -3.80
CA ARG A 195 -2.57 -1.36 -4.63
C ARG A 195 -2.17 -0.03 -4.00
N SER A 196 -3.14 0.78 -3.55
CA SER A 196 -2.87 2.07 -2.91
C SER A 196 -2.10 1.90 -1.60
N LEU A 197 -2.43 0.86 -0.82
CA LEU A 197 -1.72 0.51 0.40
C LEU A 197 -0.27 0.09 0.12
N ALA A 198 -0.05 -0.80 -0.85
CA ALA A 198 1.27 -1.26 -1.26
C ALA A 198 2.15 -0.10 -1.71
N LEU A 199 1.62 0.77 -2.58
CA LEU A 199 2.32 1.97 -3.05
C LEU A 199 2.71 2.89 -1.89
N SER A 200 1.79 3.16 -0.96
CA SER A 200 2.08 4.00 0.20
C SER A 200 3.14 3.37 1.12
N ALA A 201 3.08 2.06 1.35
CA ALA A 201 4.02 1.35 2.20
C ALA A 201 5.42 1.26 1.58
N ILE A 202 5.51 0.98 0.26
CA ILE A 202 6.78 0.98 -0.48
C ILE A 202 7.37 2.39 -0.51
N GLY A 203 6.56 3.41 -0.77
CA GLY A 203 7.00 4.81 -0.72
C GLY A 203 7.59 5.16 0.65
N LYS A 204 6.94 4.73 1.74
CA LYS A 204 7.48 4.86 3.10
C LYS A 204 8.82 4.15 3.28
N ALA A 205 8.96 2.93 2.77
CA ALA A 205 10.19 2.17 2.91
C ALA A 205 11.37 2.80 2.15
N TYR A 206 11.12 3.47 1.01
CA TYR A 206 12.12 4.31 0.33
C TYR A 206 12.42 5.61 1.10
N GLU A 207 11.39 6.28 1.63
CA GLU A 207 11.54 7.49 2.47
C GLU A 207 12.41 7.20 3.71
N ASP A 208 12.18 6.08 4.40
CA ASP A 208 12.96 5.64 5.56
C ASP A 208 14.45 5.37 5.20
N GLN A 209 14.76 5.12 3.92
CA GLN A 209 16.11 4.96 3.38
C GLN A 209 16.70 6.26 2.82
N GLY A 210 15.97 7.39 2.88
CA GLY A 210 16.38 8.68 2.32
C GLY A 210 16.28 8.77 0.80
N GLN A 211 15.61 7.81 0.15
CA GLN A 211 15.38 7.78 -1.30
C GLN A 211 14.06 8.50 -1.64
N TYR A 212 14.08 9.82 -1.52
CA TYR A 212 12.88 10.66 -1.58
C TYR A 212 12.27 10.76 -2.98
N GLU A 213 13.08 10.67 -4.04
CA GLU A 213 12.60 10.71 -5.43
C GLU A 213 11.80 9.45 -5.77
N GLU A 214 12.32 8.29 -5.41
CA GLU A 214 11.63 7.01 -5.54
C GLU A 214 10.38 6.98 -4.66
N ALA A 215 10.49 7.39 -3.39
CA ALA A 215 9.35 7.48 -2.47
C ALA A 215 8.20 8.31 -3.07
N MET A 216 8.52 9.47 -3.66
CA MET A 216 7.54 10.35 -4.28
C MET A 216 6.83 9.68 -5.46
N SER A 217 7.55 8.94 -6.31
CA SER A 217 6.94 8.19 -7.42
C SER A 217 5.89 7.19 -6.94
N PHE A 218 6.19 6.46 -5.87
CA PHE A 218 5.23 5.53 -5.25
C PHE A 218 4.04 6.26 -4.61
N TYR A 219 4.28 7.39 -3.93
CA TYR A 219 3.21 8.20 -3.33
C TYR A 219 2.28 8.83 -4.36
N GLU A 220 2.79 9.30 -5.50
CA GLU A 220 1.97 9.77 -6.62
C GLU A 220 1.09 8.65 -7.17
N GLY A 221 1.66 7.44 -7.28
CA GLY A 221 0.90 6.25 -7.62
C GLY A 221 -0.22 5.96 -6.62
N ALA A 222 0.03 6.09 -5.31
CA ALA A 222 -0.99 5.89 -4.28
C ALA A 222 -2.08 6.98 -4.34
N ALA A 223 -1.69 8.22 -4.65
CA ALA A 223 -2.58 9.38 -4.73
C ALA A 223 -3.62 9.26 -5.86
N SER A 224 -3.41 8.37 -6.84
CA SER A 224 -4.41 8.12 -7.90
C SER A 224 -5.74 7.60 -7.36
N SER A 225 -5.73 6.92 -6.21
CA SER A 225 -6.93 6.44 -5.51
C SER A 225 -7.47 7.45 -4.48
N GLY A 226 -6.89 8.65 -4.43
CA GLY A 226 -7.28 9.74 -3.55
C GLY A 226 -6.21 10.09 -2.53
N LEU A 227 -6.11 11.39 -2.21
CA LEU A 227 -5.19 11.89 -1.19
C LEU A 227 -5.73 11.61 0.22
N THR A 228 -4.82 11.20 1.10
CA THR A 228 -5.05 11.13 2.56
C THR A 228 -4.17 12.15 3.28
N ALA A 229 -4.52 12.50 4.52
CA ALA A 229 -3.72 13.44 5.30
C ALA A 229 -2.30 12.91 5.56
N ASP A 230 -2.16 11.60 5.77
CA ASP A 230 -0.85 10.95 5.91
C ASP A 230 -0.05 10.99 4.60
N LEU A 231 -0.68 10.65 3.48
CA LEU A 231 -0.03 10.69 2.17
C LEU A 231 0.42 12.11 1.81
N CYS A 232 -0.42 13.12 2.03
CA CYS A 232 -0.06 14.52 1.88
C CYS A 232 1.15 14.90 2.75
N ASN A 233 1.15 14.48 4.02
CA ASN A 233 2.28 14.74 4.91
C ASN A 233 3.58 14.13 4.38
N ARG A 234 3.53 12.88 3.91
CA ARG A 234 4.69 12.17 3.34
C ARG A 234 5.22 12.80 2.07
N MET A 235 4.32 13.16 1.14
CA MET A 235 4.69 13.90 -0.09
C MET A 235 5.31 15.25 0.25
N GLY A 236 4.79 15.95 1.26
CA GLY A 236 5.36 17.20 1.75
C GLY A 236 6.77 17.04 2.33
N LEU A 237 7.02 15.96 3.08
CA LEU A 237 8.36 15.64 3.59
C LEU A 237 9.35 15.28 2.47
N CYS A 238 8.91 14.59 1.42
CA CYS A 238 9.75 14.36 0.23
C CYS A 238 10.13 15.68 -0.46
N MET A 239 9.17 16.61 -0.57
CA MET A 239 9.42 17.95 -1.13
C MET A 239 10.35 18.79 -0.23
N MET A 240 10.25 18.67 1.08
CA MET A 240 11.20 19.27 2.03
C MET A 240 12.62 18.78 1.79
N ALA A 241 12.80 17.46 1.61
CA ALA A 241 14.11 16.86 1.36
C ALA A 241 14.69 17.27 -0.01
N ALA A 242 13.84 17.57 -0.99
CA ALA A 242 14.22 18.15 -2.27
C ALA A 242 14.45 19.68 -2.23
N GLU A 243 14.40 20.30 -1.05
CA GLU A 243 14.46 21.77 -0.85
C GLU A 243 13.35 22.56 -1.60
N GLN A 244 12.27 21.88 -1.98
CA GLN A 244 11.11 22.43 -2.67
C GLN A 244 10.04 22.85 -1.64
N TYR A 245 10.35 23.88 -0.87
CA TYR A 245 9.56 24.27 0.31
C TYR A 245 8.15 24.77 -0.02
N ASP A 246 7.96 25.41 -1.18
CA ASP A 246 6.64 25.90 -1.60
C ASP A 246 5.70 24.74 -1.97
N GLU A 247 6.24 23.73 -2.65
CA GLU A 247 5.52 22.49 -2.96
C GLU A 247 5.21 21.71 -1.68
N ALA A 248 6.16 21.63 -0.74
CA ALA A 248 5.94 21.01 0.58
C ALA A 248 4.76 21.64 1.32
N LEU A 249 4.75 22.98 1.42
CA LEU A 249 3.65 23.74 2.02
C LEU A 249 2.31 23.45 1.34
N SER A 250 2.27 23.35 0.01
CA SER A 250 1.06 23.00 -0.73
C SER A 250 0.52 21.62 -0.33
N TYR A 251 1.39 20.63 -0.14
CA TYR A 251 0.96 19.31 0.33
C TYR A 251 0.49 19.32 1.78
N PHE A 252 1.17 20.01 2.69
CA PHE A 252 0.73 20.13 4.07
C PHE A 252 -0.64 20.82 4.16
N GLU A 253 -0.87 21.89 3.40
CA GLU A 253 -2.16 22.57 3.31
C GLU A 253 -3.25 21.61 2.81
N LYS A 254 -3.01 20.89 1.70
CA LYS A 254 -3.93 19.86 1.18
C LYS A 254 -4.27 18.83 2.26
N GLY A 255 -3.27 18.34 3.00
CA GLY A 255 -3.46 17.41 4.12
C GLY A 255 -4.36 17.98 5.22
N MET A 256 -4.17 19.26 5.58
CA MET A 256 -4.98 19.94 6.60
C MET A 256 -6.43 20.12 6.15
N THR A 257 -6.70 20.33 4.85
CA THR A 257 -8.08 20.41 4.33
C THR A 257 -8.90 19.15 4.57
N LEU A 258 -8.23 17.99 4.72
CA LEU A 258 -8.88 16.72 4.99
C LEU A 258 -9.35 16.58 6.45
N GLN A 259 -8.92 17.49 7.35
CA GLN A 259 -9.34 17.54 8.76
C GLN A 259 -9.11 16.24 9.54
N ASP A 260 -8.01 15.54 9.26
CA ASP A 260 -7.63 14.35 10.03
C ASP A 260 -7.02 14.76 11.37
N GLU A 261 -7.77 14.61 12.45
CA GLU A 261 -7.33 14.99 13.80
C GLU A 261 -6.04 14.29 14.24
N VAL A 262 -5.78 13.08 13.75
CA VAL A 262 -4.57 12.32 14.11
C VAL A 262 -3.37 12.93 13.40
N LYS A 263 -3.52 13.31 12.13
CA LYS A 263 -2.43 13.83 11.30
C LYS A 263 -2.27 15.34 11.36
N MET A 264 -3.25 16.07 11.89
CA MET A 264 -3.23 17.52 12.03
C MET A 264 -2.00 18.04 12.82
N PRO A 265 -1.56 17.41 13.92
CA PRO A 265 -0.33 17.82 14.60
C PRO A 265 0.90 17.70 13.67
N ASP A 266 1.12 16.54 13.05
CA ASP A 266 2.24 16.30 12.13
C ASP A 266 2.27 17.35 11.01
N LEU A 267 1.12 17.60 10.37
CA LEU A 267 0.99 18.55 9.27
C LEU A 267 1.34 19.99 9.69
N LYS A 268 0.86 20.45 10.84
CA LYS A 268 1.12 21.81 11.34
C LYS A 268 2.56 22.01 11.80
N TYR A 269 3.13 20.99 12.43
CA TYR A 269 4.53 21.01 12.81
C TYR A 269 5.42 21.08 11.56
N ASN A 270 5.13 20.25 10.55
CA ASN A 270 5.90 20.23 9.31
C ASN A 270 5.70 21.51 8.47
N GLU A 271 4.53 22.15 8.53
CA GLU A 271 4.33 23.48 7.95
C GLU A 271 5.24 24.53 8.59
N ALA A 272 5.34 24.55 9.92
CA ALA A 272 6.24 25.46 10.64
C ALA A 272 7.70 25.22 10.24
N ALA A 273 8.13 23.96 10.21
CA ALA A 273 9.46 23.58 9.75
C ALA A 273 9.71 24.03 8.30
N ALA A 274 8.75 23.86 7.39
CA ALA A 274 8.89 24.30 6.00
C ALA A 274 9.14 25.81 5.87
N TYR A 275 8.44 26.63 6.66
CA TYR A 275 8.70 28.08 6.69
C TYR A 275 10.08 28.42 7.27
N GLU A 276 10.56 27.68 8.26
CA GLU A 276 11.90 27.85 8.81
C GLU A 276 12.97 27.57 7.75
N TYR A 277 12.90 26.41 7.07
CA TYR A 277 13.85 26.04 6.01
C TYR A 277 13.79 27.00 4.81
N LYS A 278 12.61 27.57 4.52
CA LYS A 278 12.45 28.64 3.53
C LYS A 278 13.05 29.99 3.98
N GLY A 279 13.47 30.11 5.24
CA GLY A 279 14.05 31.33 5.83
C GLY A 279 13.02 32.35 6.33
N ASN A 280 11.73 31.98 6.38
CA ASN A 280 10.69 32.82 6.95
C ASN A 280 10.50 32.51 8.44
N PHE A 281 11.50 32.90 9.24
CA PHE A 281 11.55 32.62 10.68
C PHE A 281 10.38 33.25 11.45
N GLU A 282 9.90 34.42 11.03
CA GLU A 282 8.74 35.08 11.64
C GLU A 282 7.49 34.20 11.52
N LYS A 283 7.23 33.66 10.31
CA LYS A 283 6.08 32.77 10.11
C LYS A 283 6.25 31.42 10.80
N ALA A 284 7.45 30.85 10.77
CA ALA A 284 7.75 29.61 11.48
C ALA A 284 7.47 29.75 12.99
N LEU A 285 7.92 30.85 13.61
CA LEU A 285 7.71 31.16 15.02
C LEU A 285 6.22 31.34 15.34
N GLU A 286 5.47 32.06 14.49
CA GLU A 286 4.02 32.21 14.64
C GLU A 286 3.32 30.84 14.65
N LEU A 287 3.64 29.98 13.69
CA LEU A 287 3.04 28.66 13.55
C LEU A 287 3.41 27.73 14.70
N LEU A 288 4.67 27.75 15.14
CA LEU A 288 5.13 26.89 16.22
C LEU A 288 4.54 27.29 17.58
N ASN A 289 4.34 28.59 17.83
CA ASN A 289 3.60 29.08 18.99
C ASN A 289 2.12 28.66 18.95
N ALA A 290 1.49 28.72 17.77
CA ALA A 290 0.12 28.23 17.58
C ALA A 290 0.03 26.71 17.78
N TYR A 291 1.04 25.96 17.34
CA TYR A 291 1.17 24.52 17.58
C TYR A 291 1.23 24.22 19.09
N VAL A 292 2.13 24.88 19.82
CA VAL A 292 2.28 24.70 21.28
C VAL A 292 0.98 25.03 22.02
N SER A 293 0.28 26.09 21.60
CA SER A 293 -1.01 26.46 22.18
C SER A 293 -2.09 25.40 21.98
N ALA A 294 -2.04 24.62 20.90
CA ALA A 294 -3.05 23.62 20.55
C ALA A 294 -2.70 22.20 21.03
N TYR A 295 -1.42 21.81 21.02
CA TYR A 295 -0.97 20.43 21.24
C TYR A 295 -0.01 20.27 22.42
N GLY A 296 0.43 21.38 23.03
CA GLY A 296 1.47 21.39 24.05
C GLY A 296 2.88 21.48 23.46
N SER A 297 3.85 21.66 24.35
CA SER A 297 5.27 21.79 23.99
C SER A 297 6.09 20.56 24.40
N THR A 298 7.26 20.43 23.80
CA THR A 298 8.34 19.53 24.23
C THR A 298 9.64 20.32 24.37
N PRO A 299 10.66 19.82 25.10
CA PRO A 299 11.96 20.50 25.21
C PRO A 299 12.61 20.79 23.84
N GLU A 300 12.36 19.96 22.84
CA GLU A 300 12.83 20.16 21.46
C GLU A 300 12.15 21.37 20.82
N ILE A 301 10.82 21.47 20.94
CA ILE A 301 10.04 22.60 20.43
C ILE A 301 10.41 23.90 21.15
N GLU A 302 10.61 23.87 22.47
CA GLU A 302 11.04 25.05 23.23
C GLU A 302 12.39 25.58 22.77
N ARG A 303 13.34 24.68 22.48
CA ARG A 303 14.65 25.07 21.92
C ARG A 303 14.50 25.68 20.53
N GLU A 304 13.63 25.12 19.71
CA GLU A 304 13.36 25.63 18.37
C GLU A 304 12.74 27.02 18.42
N ILE A 305 11.75 27.24 19.28
CA ILE A 305 11.16 28.58 19.52
C ILE A 305 12.24 29.59 19.95
N LEU A 306 13.09 29.23 20.92
CA LEU A 306 14.19 30.11 21.37
C LEU A 306 15.19 30.43 20.26
N PHE A 307 15.46 29.46 19.37
CA PHE A 307 16.30 29.69 18.21
C PHE A 307 15.64 30.67 17.24
N LEU A 308 14.37 30.47 16.89
CA LEU A 308 13.62 31.33 15.99
C LEU A 308 13.47 32.76 16.54
N GLU A 309 13.30 32.93 17.85
CA GLU A 309 13.26 34.25 18.51
C GLU A 309 14.57 35.04 18.38
N SER A 310 15.69 34.37 18.09
CA SER A 310 17.01 34.99 17.94
C SER A 310 17.38 35.40 16.51
N ARG A 311 16.53 35.07 15.53
CA ARG A 311 16.77 35.29 14.09
C ARG A 311 16.28 36.63 13.56
#